data_AF-A0A512B5Q8-F1
#
_entry.id   AF-A0A512B5Q8-F1
#
_cell.length_a   1.000
_cell.length_b   1.000
_cell.length_c   1.000
_cell.angle_alpha   90.00
_cell.angle_beta   90.00
_cell.angle_gamma   90.00
#
_symmetry.space_group_name_H-M   'P 1'
#
loop_
_entity.id
_entity.type
_entity.pdbx_description
1 polymer ?
#
loop_
_entity_poly.entity_id
_entity_poly.type
_entity_poly.pdbx_seq_one_letter_code
_entity_poly.pdbx_strand_id
1 'polypeptide(L)' 'MLATGIILDVDHLFAVPLYDPDRCSIGFHFLHTYPAIAVYVILLSIPKVRTFAWGFLIHMVLDYIACL' A
#
# COMPACT_ATOMS: atom_id res chain seq x y z
N MET A 1 -5.99 -12.36 1.46
CA MET A 1 -6.27 -11.21 0.58
C MET A 1 -6.71 -10.01 1.40
N LEU A 2 -7.83 -10.08 2.15
CA LEU A 2 -8.25 -8.98 3.04
C LEU A 2 -7.31 -8.75 4.24
N ALA A 3 -6.98 -9.81 4.99
CA ALA A 3 -6.10 -9.71 6.17
C ALA A 3 -4.69 -9.18 5.85
N THR A 4 -4.21 -9.38 4.62
CA THR A 4 -2.88 -8.94 4.19
C THR A 4 -2.84 -7.44 3.89
N GLY A 5 -3.93 -6.85 3.38
CA GLY A 5 -4.04 -5.39 3.23
C GLY A 5 -4.12 -4.69 4.59
N ILE A 6 -4.87 -5.25 5.54
CA ILE A 6 -5.05 -4.69 6.89
C ILE A 6 -3.72 -4.60 7.66
N ILE A 7 -2.81 -5.56 7.46
CA ILE A 7 -1.47 -5.51 8.08
C ILE A 7 -0.63 -4.37 7.48
N LEU A 8 -0.84 -4.05 6.20
CA LEU A 8 -0.10 -2.99 5.54
C LEU A 8 -0.42 -1.64 6.19
N ASP A 9 -1.69 -1.39 6.56
CA ASP A 9 -2.16 -0.15 7.22
C ASP A 9 -1.39 0.27 8.47
N VAL A 10 -0.66 -0.65 9.12
CA VAL A 10 0.20 -0.33 10.27
C VAL A 10 1.26 0.72 9.90
N ASP A 11 1.64 0.80 8.63
CA ASP A 11 2.61 1.76 8.13
C ASP A 11 2.13 3.22 8.15
N HIS A 12 0.82 3.46 8.24
CA HIS A 12 0.25 4.79 8.36
C HIS A 12 0.68 5.49 9.65
N LEU A 13 1.11 4.72 10.66
CA LEU A 13 1.73 5.25 11.87
C LEU A 13 3.06 5.99 11.60
N PHE A 14 3.67 5.76 10.44
CA PHE A 14 4.88 6.44 9.99
C PHE A 14 4.60 7.54 8.95
N ALA A 15 3.33 7.89 8.73
CA ALA A 15 2.97 8.97 7.81
C ALA A 15 3.42 10.34 8.32
N VAL A 16 3.78 11.21 7.37
CA VAL A 16 4.16 12.60 7.66
C VAL A 16 3.36 13.53 6.74
N PRO A 17 2.36 14.26 7.25
CA PRO A 17 1.86 14.27 8.63
C PRO A 17 1.17 12.96 9.04
N LEU A 18 1.13 12.64 10.33
CA LEU A 18 0.54 11.40 10.83
C LEU A 18 -0.96 11.31 10.52
N TYR A 19 -1.71 12.37 10.84
CA TYR A 19 -3.14 12.47 10.60
C TYR A 19 -3.45 13.73 9.80
N ASP A 20 -4.01 13.56 8.61
CA ASP A 20 -4.47 14.62 7.73
C ASP A 20 -5.56 14.03 6.82
N PRO A 21 -6.83 14.43 6.94
CA PRO A 21 -7.92 13.87 6.16
C PRO A 21 -7.92 14.31 4.69
N ASP A 22 -7.19 15.38 4.35
CA ASP A 22 -7.16 15.96 3.01
C ASP A 22 -5.90 15.55 2.22
N ARG A 23 -5.00 14.75 2.82
CA ARG A 23 -3.81 14.27 2.11
C ARG A 23 -4.10 13.04 1.25
N CYS A 24 -3.35 12.92 0.18
CA CYS A 24 -3.18 11.64 -0.51
C CYS A 24 -2.36 10.66 0.36
N SER A 25 -2.70 9.37 0.38
CA SER A 25 -1.93 8.37 1.16
C SER A 25 -0.61 7.98 0.46
N ILE A 26 -0.61 7.97 -0.88
CA ILE A 26 0.55 7.56 -1.70
C ILE A 26 1.71 8.55 -1.56
N GLY A 27 2.88 8.04 -1.17
CA GLY A 27 4.13 8.80 -1.04
C GLY A 27 4.35 9.44 0.34
N PHE A 28 3.40 9.32 1.27
CA PHE A 28 3.49 9.95 2.59
C PHE A 28 4.00 9.02 3.69
N HIS A 29 4.16 7.72 3.39
CA HIS A 29 4.77 6.74 4.28
C HIS A 29 5.40 5.58 3.49
N PHE A 30 6.19 4.76 4.20
CA PHE A 30 7.25 3.94 3.61
C PHE A 30 6.75 2.87 2.61
N LEU A 31 5.66 2.15 2.92
CA LEU A 31 5.19 1.06 2.06
C LEU A 31 4.29 1.53 0.92
N HIS A 32 3.93 2.82 0.90
CA HIS A 32 3.11 3.46 -0.13
C HIS A 32 3.91 4.36 -1.06
N THR A 33 5.21 4.08 -1.19
CA THR A 33 6.09 4.74 -2.16
C THR A 33 6.06 4.06 -3.51
N TYR A 34 6.31 4.79 -4.61
CA TYR A 34 6.39 4.19 -5.95
C TYR A 34 7.38 3.01 -6.06
N PRO A 35 8.57 3.04 -5.42
CA PRO A 35 9.44 1.87 -5.35
C PRO A 35 8.79 0.66 -4.67
N ALA A 36 8.04 0.85 -3.58
CA ALA A 36 7.34 -0.24 -2.90
C ALA A 36 6.25 -0.85 -3.80
N ILE A 37 5.49 -0.01 -4.50
CA ILE A 37 4.48 -0.46 -5.49
C ILE A 37 5.14 -1.31 -6.59
N ALA A 38 6.29 -0.86 -7.13
CA ALA A 38 7.04 -1.62 -8.13
C ALA A 38 7.49 -2.99 -7.59
N VAL A 39 7.94 -3.06 -6.34
CA VAL A 39 8.25 -4.33 -5.67
C VAL A 39 7.01 -5.22 -5.63
N TYR A 40 5.83 -4.72 -5.25
CA TYR A 40 4.61 -5.53 -5.21
C TYR A 40 4.22 -6.09 -6.58
N VAL A 41 4.40 -5.31 -7.65
CA VAL A 41 4.21 -5.79 -9.03
C VAL A 41 5.19 -6.92 -9.36
N ILE A 42 6.47 -6.80 -8.97
CA ILE A 42 7.47 -7.85 -9.18
C ILE A 42 7.09 -9.13 -8.40
N LEU A 43 6.61 -8.99 -7.16
CA LEU A 43 6.20 -10.12 -6.31
C LEU A 43 5.03 -10.93 -6.91
N LEU A 44 4.24 -10.38 -7.83
CA LEU A 44 3.22 -11.14 -8.57
C LEU A 44 3.81 -12.34 -9.33
N SER A 45 5.08 -12.25 -9.73
CA SER A 45 5.79 -13.30 -10.47
C SER A 45 6.21 -14.49 -9.59
N ILE A 46 6.14 -14.35 -8.26
CA ILE A 46 6.56 -15.38 -7.31
C ILE A 46 5.31 -16.08 -6.75
N PRO A 47 5.01 -17.35 -7.14
CA PRO A 47 3.76 -18.01 -6.79
C PRO A 47 3.47 -18.09 -5.28
N LYS A 48 4.53 -18.19 -4.48
CA LYS A 48 4.45 -18.30 -3.01
C LYS A 48 3.91 -17.03 -2.34
N VAL A 49 4.21 -15.84 -2.87
CA VAL A 49 3.81 -14.55 -2.27
C VAL A 49 2.77 -13.78 -3.10
N ARG A 50 2.38 -14.31 -4.26
CA ARG A 50 1.45 -13.67 -5.20
C ARG A 50 0.13 -13.22 -4.56
N THR A 51 -0.41 -13.99 -3.61
CA THR A 51 -1.65 -13.63 -2.90
C THR A 51 -1.48 -12.39 -2.01
N PHE A 52 -0.28 -12.22 -1.42
CA PHE A 52 0.06 -11.01 -0.64
C PHE A 52 0.26 -9.82 -1.58
N ALA A 53 0.99 -10.01 -2.67
CA ALA A 53 1.20 -8.98 -3.69
C ALA A 53 -0.12 -8.41 -4.23
N TRP A 54 -1.10 -9.28 -4.54
CA TRP A 54 -2.45 -8.83 -4.91
C TRP A 54 -3.13 -8.02 -3.80
N GLY A 55 -3.02 -8.45 -2.54
CA GLY A 55 -3.57 -7.71 -1.41
C GLY A 55 -2.98 -6.30 -1.29
N PHE A 56 -1.65 -6.18 -1.39
CA PHE A 56 -0.96 -4.90 -1.33
C PHE A 56 -1.32 -3.99 -2.51
N LEU A 57 -1.34 -4.53 -3.74
CA LEU A 57 -1.71 -3.74 -4.93
C LEU A 57 -3.17 -3.26 -4.89
N ILE A 58 -4.11 -4.09 -4.44
CA ILE A 58 -5.50 -3.67 -4.27
C ILE A 58 -5.59 -2.56 -3.22
N HIS A 59 -4.86 -2.69 -2.11
CA HIS A 59 -4.82 -1.65 -1.08
C HIS A 59 -4.26 -0.32 -1.64
N MET A 60 -3.19 -0.33 -2.44
CA MET A 60 -2.67 0.87 -3.12
C MET A 60 -3.71 1.55 -4.01
N VAL A 61 -4.55 0.76 -4.71
CA VAL A 61 -5.63 1.30 -5.54
C VAL A 61 -6.68 2.00 -4.69
N LEU A 62 -7.07 1.41 -3.55
CA LEU A 62 -8.03 2.03 -2.63
C LEU A 62 -7.49 3.34 -2.06
N ASP A 63 -6.23 3.36 -1.66
CA ASP A 63 -5.54 4.55 -1.15
C ASP A 63 -5.39 5.64 -2.21
N TYR A 64 -5.18 5.27 -3.48
CA TYR A 64 -5.14 6.21 -4.59
C TYR A 64 -6.52 6.80 -4.92
N ILE A 65 -7.61 6.04 -4.76
CA ILE A 65 -8.97 6.56 -4.97
C ILE A 65 -9.30 7.69 -3.99
N ALA A 66 -8.75 7.67 -2.77
CA ALA A 66 -8.88 8.76 -1.81
C ALA A 66 -8.16 10.06 -2.26
N CYS A 67 -7.33 10.00 -3.32
CA CYS A 67 -6.63 11.15 -3.88
C CYS A 67 -7.36 11.80 -5.07
N LEU A 68 -8.53 11.29 -5.48
CA LEU A 68 -9.40 11.84 -6.53
C LEU A 68 -10.50 12.72 -5.92
#